data_AF-A0A2W1JUW6-F1
#
_entry.id   AF-A0A2W1JUW6-F1
#
_cell.length_a   1.000
_cell.length_b   1.000
_cell.length_c   1.000
_cell.angle_alpha   90.00
_cell.angle_beta   90.00
_cell.angle_gamma   90.00
#
_symmetry.space_group_name_H-M   'P 1'
#
loop_
_entity.id
_entity.type
_entity.pdbx_description
1 polymer ?
#
loop_
_entity_poly.entity_id
_entity_poly.type
_entity_poly.pdbx_seq_one_letter_code
_entity_poly.pdbx_strand_id
1 'polypeptide(L)'
;MATSRDPKDHPQYQYWSSQVALRNRVLILSSEDMPVYELRHRCTNYDDLLESAEFQALEGADRVAAYHALHYTATMKPLRHREYQVAEQRNQLLEKKAKYEKAQKEIKKLLKEKAIQQDEQEDYIKRLEKINETLVQDNRDWEQVNSVLKTANLELREECDRIRQDYEQALTKIKALEKDLGKEKEHRARLAKNNQSLGSYKGHFNTQKAKNVDLQKEIGTLKVKLQNVQRYAEEIKNPELREMAQF
;
A
#
# COMPACT_ATOMS: atom_id res chain seq x y z
N MET A 1 -13.74 34.64 105.34
CA MET A 1 -12.90 34.50 104.14
C MET A 1 -12.98 33.05 103.69
N ALA A 2 -13.76 32.78 102.64
CA ALA A 2 -13.94 31.43 102.12
C ALA A 2 -12.74 31.10 101.22
N THR A 3 -11.77 30.37 101.78
CA THR A 3 -10.68 29.77 101.01
C THR A 3 -11.26 28.77 100.03
N SER A 4 -10.78 28.79 98.79
CA SER A 4 -11.21 27.91 97.70
C SER A 4 -11.33 26.45 98.15
N ARG A 5 -12.41 25.79 97.71
CA ARG A 5 -12.72 24.38 98.01
C ARG A 5 -12.05 23.40 97.06
N ASP A 6 -11.33 23.85 96.03
CA ASP A 6 -10.61 22.95 95.12
C ASP A 6 -9.16 22.76 95.61
N PRO A 7 -8.74 21.53 95.96
CA PRO A 7 -7.35 21.21 96.32
C PRO A 7 -6.31 21.68 95.28
N LYS A 8 -6.72 21.90 94.03
CA LYS A 8 -5.88 22.39 92.93
C LYS A 8 -5.45 23.86 93.07
N ASP A 9 -6.17 24.64 93.86
CA ASP A 9 -5.88 26.06 94.09
C ASP A 9 -4.83 26.26 95.21
N HIS A 10 -4.40 25.18 95.86
CA HIS A 10 -3.37 25.23 96.88
C HIS A 10 -1.98 25.46 96.26
N PRO A 11 -1.14 26.40 96.76
CA PRO A 11 0.19 26.67 96.18
C PRO A 11 1.09 25.43 96.07
N GLN A 12 1.05 24.56 97.09
CA GLN A 12 1.75 23.27 97.08
C GLN A 12 1.28 22.36 95.95
N TYR A 13 0.00 22.42 95.54
CA TYR A 13 -0.52 21.55 94.51
C TYR A 13 0.15 21.82 93.16
N GLN A 14 0.30 23.09 92.78
CA GLN A 14 0.93 23.46 91.51
C GLN A 14 2.42 23.14 91.51
N TYR A 15 3.13 23.47 92.60
CA TYR A 15 4.55 23.15 92.75
C TYR A 15 4.80 21.65 92.57
N TRP A 16 4.17 20.81 93.40
CA TRP A 16 4.41 19.37 93.38
C TRP A 16 3.90 18.69 92.10
N SER A 17 2.81 19.17 91.50
CA SER A 17 2.37 18.68 90.19
C SER A 17 3.42 18.92 89.10
N SER A 18 4.14 20.04 89.15
CA SER A 18 5.19 20.34 88.17
C SER A 18 6.44 19.47 88.32
N GLN A 19 6.73 18.99 89.55
CA GLN A 19 7.88 18.14 89.84
C GLN A 19 7.75 16.69 89.35
N VAL A 20 6.52 16.25 89.05
CA VAL A 20 6.28 14.90 88.52
C VAL A 20 6.84 14.78 87.11
N ALA A 21 7.88 13.97 86.94
CA ALA A 21 8.51 13.66 85.66
C ALA A 21 8.15 12.25 85.20
N LEU A 22 7.94 12.08 83.90
CA LEU A 22 7.74 10.75 83.31
C LEU A 22 9.06 10.00 83.23
N ARG A 23 9.00 8.70 83.53
CA ARG A 23 10.08 7.73 83.39
C ARG A 23 9.60 6.52 82.61
N ASN A 24 10.54 5.68 82.17
CA ASN A 24 10.24 4.40 81.53
C ASN A 24 9.20 4.49 80.40
N ARG A 25 9.45 5.37 79.43
CA ARG A 25 8.53 5.61 78.29
C ARG A 25 8.13 4.33 77.56
N VAL A 26 9.02 3.35 77.51
CA VAL A 26 8.75 2.02 76.91
C VAL A 26 7.56 1.33 77.59
N LEU A 27 7.47 1.39 78.92
CA LEU A 27 6.36 0.80 79.68
C LEU A 27 5.05 1.55 79.44
N ILE A 28 5.10 2.89 79.39
CA ILE A 28 3.94 3.75 79.13
C ILE A 28 3.30 3.43 77.78
N LEU A 29 4.15 3.12 76.78
CA LEU A 29 3.73 2.84 75.41
C LEU A 29 3.55 1.34 75.13
N SER A 30 3.73 0.50 76.14
CA SER A 30 3.56 -0.94 75.95
C SER A 30 2.09 -1.27 75.59
N SER A 31 1.92 -2.35 74.84
CA SER A 31 0.61 -2.91 74.51
C SER A 31 0.00 -3.69 75.66
N GLU A 32 0.79 -4.02 76.69
CA GLU A 32 0.34 -4.75 77.87
C GLU A 32 -0.52 -3.84 78.75
N ASP A 33 -1.54 -4.42 79.39
CA ASP A 33 -2.38 -3.70 80.32
C ASP A 33 -1.70 -3.67 81.69
N MET A 34 -1.34 -2.47 82.15
CA MET A 34 -0.68 -2.27 83.43
C MET A 34 -1.67 -1.58 84.38
N PRO A 35 -1.85 -2.11 85.60
CA PRO A 35 -2.68 -1.44 86.59
C PRO A 35 -2.25 0.01 86.82
N VAL A 36 -3.24 0.90 86.98
CA VAL A 36 -3.02 2.35 87.12
C VAL A 36 -2.07 2.72 88.27
N TYR A 37 -2.07 1.95 89.35
CA TYR A 37 -1.15 2.16 90.46
C TYR A 37 0.30 1.86 90.05
N GLU A 38 0.56 0.79 89.29
CA GLU A 38 1.91 0.47 88.82
C GLU A 38 2.44 1.52 87.84
N LEU A 39 1.57 2.10 87.00
CA LEU A 39 1.93 3.20 86.11
C LEU A 39 2.47 4.40 86.89
N ARG A 40 1.87 4.70 88.05
CA ARG A 40 2.34 5.79 88.91
C ARG A 40 3.76 5.55 89.40
N HIS A 41 3.99 4.39 90.02
CA HIS A 41 5.28 4.06 90.64
C HIS A 41 6.37 3.81 89.61
N ARG A 42 6.07 3.06 88.54
CA ARG A 42 7.08 2.63 87.56
C ARG A 42 7.31 3.64 86.44
N CYS A 43 6.33 4.47 86.11
CA CYS A 43 6.43 5.38 84.96
C CYS A 43 6.57 6.85 85.35
N THR A 44 6.77 7.15 86.63
CA THR A 44 7.09 8.50 87.10
C THR A 44 8.15 8.46 88.20
N ASN A 45 8.56 9.62 88.68
CA ASN A 45 9.39 9.78 89.88
C ASN A 45 8.57 9.89 91.18
N TYR A 46 7.35 9.32 91.23
CA TYR A 46 6.44 9.45 92.37
C TYR A 46 7.07 9.02 93.70
N ASP A 47 7.74 7.86 93.73
CA ASP A 47 8.36 7.32 94.95
C ASP A 47 9.50 8.21 95.42
N ASP A 48 10.41 8.61 94.51
CA ASP A 48 11.50 9.55 94.81
C ASP A 48 10.98 10.89 95.38
N LEU A 49 9.85 11.39 94.87
CA LEU A 49 9.26 12.65 95.34
C LEU A 49 8.67 12.51 96.74
N LEU A 50 8.07 11.37 97.07
CA LEU A 50 7.58 11.08 98.42
C LEU A 50 8.72 10.92 99.42
N GLU A 51 9.85 10.37 99.00
CA GLU A 51 11.03 10.18 99.86
C GLU A 51 11.88 11.45 99.98
N SER A 52 11.61 12.48 99.16
CA SER A 52 12.37 13.73 99.16
C SER A 52 12.29 14.47 100.50
N ALA A 53 13.41 15.07 100.91
CA ALA A 53 13.48 15.86 102.13
C ALA A 53 12.50 17.04 102.11
N GLU A 54 12.29 17.65 100.93
CA GLU A 54 11.32 18.73 100.74
C GLU A 54 9.89 18.28 101.03
N PHE A 55 9.51 17.06 100.64
CA PHE A 55 8.18 16.52 100.92
C PHE A 55 8.01 16.14 102.39
N GLN A 56 9.03 15.53 102.99
CA GLN A 56 9.00 15.11 104.40
C GLN A 56 8.97 16.28 105.38
N ALA A 57 9.48 17.45 104.98
CA ALA A 57 9.44 18.68 105.76
C ALA A 57 8.04 19.36 105.77
N LEU A 58 7.11 18.93 104.93
CA LEU A 58 5.75 19.47 104.90
C LEU A 58 4.91 18.90 106.04
N GLU A 59 4.08 19.75 106.64
CA GLU A 59 3.16 19.37 107.71
C GLU A 59 1.72 19.77 107.40
N GLY A 60 0.77 19.13 108.10
CA GLY A 60 -0.65 19.51 108.05
C GLY A 60 -1.25 19.54 106.64
N ALA A 61 -1.96 20.62 106.34
CA ALA A 61 -2.71 20.79 105.09
C ALA A 61 -1.81 20.82 103.85
N ASP A 62 -0.60 21.38 103.98
CA ASP A 62 0.38 21.48 102.89
C ASP A 62 0.85 20.11 102.42
N ARG A 63 1.13 19.21 103.37
CA ARG A 63 1.52 17.82 103.07
C ARG A 63 0.39 17.06 102.38
N VAL A 64 -0.84 17.24 102.84
CA VAL A 64 -2.02 16.60 102.25
C VAL A 64 -2.23 17.11 100.82
N ALA A 65 -2.14 18.42 100.59
CA ALA A 65 -2.25 19.01 99.26
C ALA A 65 -1.14 18.52 98.31
N ALA A 66 0.11 18.46 98.79
CA ALA A 66 1.25 17.94 98.05
C ALA A 66 1.06 16.45 97.68
N TYR A 67 0.63 15.62 98.63
CA TYR A 67 0.36 14.20 98.38
C TYR A 67 -0.72 14.00 97.32
N HIS A 68 -1.83 14.73 97.40
CA HIS A 68 -2.89 14.67 96.40
C HIS A 68 -2.40 15.11 95.00
N ALA A 69 -1.60 16.17 94.94
CA ALA A 69 -1.01 16.66 93.70
C ALA A 69 -0.09 15.63 93.04
N LEU A 70 0.81 15.02 93.82
CA LEU A 70 1.71 13.96 93.37
C LEU A 70 0.90 12.74 92.91
N HIS A 71 -0.01 12.25 93.75
CA HIS A 71 -0.84 11.08 93.47
C HIS A 71 -1.65 11.25 92.18
N TYR A 72 -2.35 12.38 92.04
CA TYR A 72 -3.17 12.65 90.86
C TYR A 72 -2.30 12.83 89.61
N THR A 73 -1.28 13.68 89.67
CA THR A 73 -0.47 14.01 88.49
C THR A 73 0.36 12.81 88.03
N ALA A 74 0.94 12.04 88.95
CA ALA A 74 1.70 10.84 88.61
C ALA A 74 0.82 9.71 88.06
N THR A 75 -0.48 9.72 88.37
CA THR A 75 -1.45 8.82 87.74
C THR A 75 -1.84 9.28 86.33
N MET A 76 -2.18 10.56 86.18
CA MET A 76 -2.75 11.07 84.93
C MET A 76 -1.71 11.31 83.84
N LYS A 77 -0.48 11.67 84.20
CA LYS A 77 0.55 12.06 83.22
C LYS A 77 0.97 10.89 82.29
N PRO A 78 1.21 9.65 82.79
CA PRO A 78 1.44 8.50 81.91
C PRO A 78 0.24 8.17 81.03
N LEU A 79 -0.99 8.21 81.57
CA LEU A 79 -2.21 7.92 80.83
C LEU A 79 -2.43 8.90 79.68
N ARG A 80 -2.33 10.21 79.95
CA ARG A 80 -2.43 11.25 78.92
C ARG A 80 -1.34 11.11 77.84
N HIS A 81 -0.13 10.72 78.26
CA HIS A 81 0.95 10.47 77.30
C HIS A 81 0.62 9.30 76.37
N ARG A 82 0.07 8.21 76.91
CA ARG A 82 -0.40 7.06 76.12
C ARG A 82 -1.53 7.44 75.18
N GLU A 83 -2.54 8.15 75.66
CA GLU A 83 -3.66 8.66 74.84
C GLU A 83 -3.18 9.51 73.68
N TYR A 84 -2.26 10.45 73.94
CA TYR A 84 -1.67 11.30 72.91
C TYR A 84 -0.95 10.48 71.84
N GLN A 85 -0.14 9.51 72.24
CA GLN A 85 0.61 8.66 71.32
C GLN A 85 -0.30 7.78 70.47
N VAL A 86 -1.36 7.21 71.06
CA VAL A 86 -2.37 6.43 70.32
C VAL A 86 -3.12 7.33 69.32
N ALA A 87 -3.48 8.55 69.72
CA ALA A 87 -4.12 9.52 68.83
C ALA A 87 -3.21 9.92 67.66
N GLU A 88 -1.93 10.15 67.93
CA GLU A 88 -0.92 10.46 66.91
C GLU A 88 -0.75 9.30 65.91
N GLN A 89 -0.57 8.07 66.40
CA GLN A 89 -0.47 6.88 65.56
C GLN A 89 -1.73 6.66 64.71
N ARG A 90 -2.91 6.84 65.31
CA ARG A 90 -4.20 6.77 64.58
C ARG A 90 -4.24 7.80 63.45
N ASN A 91 -3.86 9.04 63.71
CA ASN A 91 -3.85 10.09 62.70
C ASN A 91 -2.87 9.77 61.57
N GLN A 92 -1.66 9.30 61.88
CA GLN A 92 -0.70 8.85 60.87
C GLN A 92 -1.24 7.69 60.01
N LEU A 93 -1.94 6.73 60.61
CA LEU A 93 -2.58 5.64 59.89
C LEU A 93 -3.72 6.13 58.99
N LEU A 94 -4.53 7.07 59.45
CA LEU A 94 -5.60 7.68 58.66
C LEU A 94 -5.05 8.45 57.46
N GLU A 95 -3.98 9.23 57.64
CA GLU A 95 -3.31 9.93 56.55
C GLU A 95 -2.72 8.96 55.52
N LYS A 96 -2.06 7.89 55.98
CA LYS A 96 -1.55 6.83 55.09
C LYS A 96 -2.69 6.17 54.33
N LYS A 97 -3.78 5.82 55.00
CA LYS A 97 -4.97 5.22 54.38
C LYS A 97 -5.54 6.14 53.30
N ALA A 98 -5.72 7.42 53.58
CA ALA A 98 -6.22 8.40 52.61
C ALA A 98 -5.30 8.50 51.37
N LYS A 99 -3.97 8.50 51.57
CA LYS A 99 -2.99 8.48 50.47
C LYS A 99 -3.12 7.20 49.63
N TYR A 100 -3.22 6.03 50.27
CA TYR A 100 -3.41 4.76 49.55
C TYR A 100 -4.72 4.70 48.78
N GLU A 101 -5.83 5.17 49.37
CA GLU A 101 -7.12 5.22 48.68
C GLU A 101 -7.08 6.14 47.45
N LYS A 102 -6.40 7.28 47.56
CA LYS A 102 -6.20 8.19 46.42
C LYS A 102 -5.38 7.53 45.32
N ALA A 103 -4.22 6.94 45.65
CA ALA A 103 -3.38 6.23 44.70
C ALA A 103 -4.12 5.06 44.03
N GLN A 104 -4.91 4.31 44.80
CA GLN A 104 -5.71 3.20 44.26
C GLN A 104 -6.76 3.67 43.25
N LYS A 105 -7.40 4.83 43.49
CA LYS A 105 -8.33 5.45 42.53
C LYS A 105 -7.61 5.89 41.26
N GLU A 106 -6.44 6.50 41.38
CA GLU A 106 -5.61 6.93 40.24
C GLU A 106 -5.16 5.72 39.40
N ILE A 107 -4.65 4.66 40.03
CA ILE A 107 -4.28 3.41 39.33
C ILE A 107 -5.48 2.81 38.61
N LYS A 108 -6.65 2.74 39.25
CA LYS A 108 -7.87 2.23 38.60
C LYS A 108 -8.27 3.07 37.39
N LYS A 109 -8.09 4.39 37.44
CA LYS A 109 -8.36 5.29 36.32
C LYS A 109 -7.38 5.03 35.16
N LEU A 110 -6.08 4.97 35.46
CA LEU A 110 -5.04 4.69 34.45
C LEU A 110 -5.22 3.33 33.78
N LEU A 111 -5.61 2.30 34.53
CA LEU A 111 -5.91 0.97 33.96
C LEU A 111 -7.09 1.01 32.99
N LYS A 112 -8.14 1.78 33.29
CA LYS A 112 -9.28 1.97 32.38
C LYS A 112 -8.87 2.72 31.10
N GLU A 113 -8.11 3.81 31.25
CA GLU A 113 -7.59 4.57 30.10
C GLU A 113 -6.70 3.71 29.20
N LYS A 114 -5.82 2.90 29.80
CA LYS A 114 -4.97 1.97 29.05
C LYS A 114 -5.79 0.91 28.31
N ALA A 115 -6.84 0.37 28.92
CA ALA A 115 -7.71 -0.60 28.26
C ALA A 115 -8.41 0.01 27.03
N ILE A 116 -8.95 1.22 27.16
CA ILE A 116 -9.58 1.95 26.04
C ILE A 116 -8.58 2.18 24.91
N GLN A 117 -7.36 2.62 25.24
CA GLN A 117 -6.31 2.83 24.24
C GLN A 117 -5.91 1.54 23.53
N GLN A 118 -5.88 0.40 24.24
CA GLN A 118 -5.59 -0.90 23.64
C GLN A 118 -6.69 -1.33 22.67
N ASP A 119 -7.95 -1.16 23.05
CA ASP A 119 -9.10 -1.47 22.18
C ASP A 119 -9.08 -0.59 20.91
N GLU A 120 -8.84 0.72 21.06
CA GLU A 120 -8.71 1.66 19.93
C GLU A 120 -7.54 1.30 19.01
N GLN A 121 -6.40 0.89 19.58
CA GLN A 121 -5.24 0.44 18.81
C GLN A 121 -5.54 -0.86 18.06
N GLU A 122 -6.22 -1.82 18.68
CA GLU A 122 -6.60 -3.07 18.05
C GLU A 122 -7.58 -2.85 16.89
N ASP A 123 -8.56 -1.97 17.06
CA ASP A 123 -9.49 -1.57 16.00
C ASP A 123 -8.77 -0.87 14.85
N TYR A 124 -7.78 -0.01 15.16
CA TYR A 124 -6.96 0.64 14.14
C TYR A 124 -6.11 -0.37 13.36
N ILE A 125 -5.50 -1.34 14.05
CA ILE A 125 -4.74 -2.43 13.42
C ILE A 125 -5.65 -3.24 12.49
N LYS A 126 -6.83 -3.66 12.94
CA LYS A 126 -7.79 -4.41 12.10
C LYS A 126 -8.19 -3.64 10.84
N ARG A 127 -8.36 -2.31 10.93
CA ARG A 127 -8.63 -1.47 9.75
C ARG A 127 -7.45 -1.45 8.79
N LEU A 128 -6.23 -1.32 9.30
CA LEU A 128 -5.01 -1.35 8.48
C LEU A 128 -4.81 -2.72 7.82
N GLU A 129 -5.05 -3.81 8.54
CA GLU A 129 -5.00 -5.17 8.00
C GLU A 129 -5.97 -5.34 6.83
N LYS A 130 -7.23 -4.91 7.00
CA LYS A 130 -8.24 -4.95 5.93
C LYS A 130 -7.83 -4.11 4.71
N ILE A 131 -7.25 -2.93 4.91
CA ILE A 131 -6.75 -2.10 3.80
C ILE A 131 -5.60 -2.81 3.09
N ASN A 132 -4.68 -3.42 3.86
CA ASN A 132 -3.54 -4.13 3.31
C ASN A 132 -3.98 -5.36 2.50
N GLU A 133 -4.97 -6.12 2.99
CA GLU A 133 -5.57 -7.24 2.25
C GLU A 133 -6.14 -6.79 0.90
N THR A 134 -6.90 -5.68 0.89
CA THR A 134 -7.43 -5.11 -0.37
C THR A 134 -6.30 -4.70 -1.30
N LEU A 135 -5.29 -3.99 -0.82
CA LEU A 135 -4.15 -3.55 -1.66
C LEU A 135 -3.34 -4.72 -2.21
N VAL A 136 -3.18 -5.80 -1.43
CA VAL A 136 -2.52 -7.03 -1.89
C VAL A 136 -3.35 -7.70 -2.99
N GLN A 137 -4.68 -7.73 -2.85
CA GLN A 137 -5.55 -8.27 -3.89
C GLN A 137 -5.49 -7.42 -5.16
N ASP A 138 -5.61 -6.09 -5.04
CA ASP A 138 -5.51 -5.16 -6.17
C ASP A 138 -4.17 -5.34 -6.92
N ASN A 139 -3.06 -5.48 -6.19
CA ASN A 139 -1.75 -5.73 -6.80
C ASN A 139 -1.72 -7.05 -7.60
N ARG A 140 -2.31 -8.12 -7.07
CA ARG A 140 -2.41 -9.40 -7.79
C ARG A 140 -3.25 -9.27 -9.07
N ASP A 141 -4.36 -8.57 -8.98
CA ASP A 141 -5.24 -8.33 -10.12
C ASP A 141 -4.51 -7.52 -11.21
N TRP A 142 -3.75 -6.49 -10.80
CA TRP A 142 -2.90 -5.71 -11.71
C TRP A 142 -1.78 -6.54 -12.35
N GLU A 143 -1.13 -7.42 -11.59
CA GLU A 143 -0.12 -8.34 -12.12
C GLU A 143 -0.71 -9.27 -13.19
N GLN A 144 -1.92 -9.78 -12.96
CA GLN A 144 -2.63 -10.62 -13.92
C GLN A 144 -2.99 -9.83 -15.18
N VAL A 145 -3.55 -8.63 -15.06
CA VAL A 145 -3.85 -7.76 -16.21
C VAL A 145 -2.59 -7.44 -17.00
N ASN A 146 -1.49 -7.10 -16.32
CA ASN A 146 -0.23 -6.79 -16.97
C ASN A 146 0.35 -8.02 -17.70
N SER A 147 0.22 -9.22 -17.12
CA SER A 147 0.61 -10.47 -17.79
C SER A 147 -0.19 -10.69 -19.08
N VAL A 148 -1.51 -10.54 -19.04
CA VAL A 148 -2.37 -10.69 -20.23
C VAL A 148 -2.01 -9.65 -21.30
N LEU A 149 -1.82 -8.39 -20.91
CA LEU A 149 -1.43 -7.33 -21.83
C LEU A 149 -0.07 -7.56 -22.47
N LYS A 150 0.89 -8.13 -21.75
CA LYS A 150 2.21 -8.51 -22.31
C LYS A 150 2.06 -9.57 -23.38
N THR A 151 1.25 -10.61 -23.13
CA THR A 151 0.98 -11.67 -24.11
C THR A 151 0.27 -11.10 -25.35
N ALA A 152 -0.79 -10.31 -25.16
CA ALA A 152 -1.52 -9.70 -26.26
C ALA A 152 -0.63 -8.77 -27.11
N ASN A 153 0.26 -8.00 -26.47
CA ASN A 153 1.23 -7.16 -27.21
C ASN A 153 2.23 -8.00 -28.00
N LEU A 154 2.65 -9.16 -27.49
CA LEU A 154 3.54 -10.06 -28.22
C LEU A 154 2.83 -10.63 -29.45
N GLU A 155 1.62 -11.14 -29.28
CA GLU A 155 0.79 -11.68 -30.38
C GLU A 155 0.54 -10.63 -31.47
N LEU A 156 0.21 -9.40 -31.07
CA LEU A 156 0.01 -8.30 -32.00
C LEU A 156 1.28 -7.97 -32.79
N ARG A 157 2.45 -7.99 -32.15
CA ARG A 157 3.74 -7.76 -32.82
C ARG A 157 4.03 -8.87 -33.83
N GLU A 158 3.83 -10.12 -33.45
CA GLU A 158 4.00 -11.27 -34.36
C GLU A 158 3.04 -11.18 -35.56
N GLU A 159 1.80 -10.76 -35.34
CA GLU A 159 0.83 -10.57 -36.41
C GLU A 159 1.19 -9.40 -37.33
N CYS A 160 1.65 -8.27 -36.78
CA CYS A 160 2.19 -7.17 -37.58
C CYS A 160 3.40 -7.61 -38.43
N ASP A 161 4.30 -8.40 -37.87
CA ASP A 161 5.47 -8.90 -38.60
C ASP A 161 5.06 -9.88 -39.70
N ARG A 162 4.09 -10.77 -39.46
CA ARG A 162 3.50 -11.64 -40.49
C ARG A 162 2.88 -10.84 -41.64
N ILE A 163 2.02 -9.87 -41.31
CA ILE A 163 1.36 -9.01 -42.32
C ILE A 163 2.41 -8.25 -43.14
N ARG A 164 3.47 -7.75 -42.48
CA ARG A 164 4.56 -7.06 -43.19
C ARG A 164 5.27 -7.99 -44.17
N GLN A 165 5.58 -9.22 -43.78
CA GLN A 165 6.19 -10.22 -44.67
C GLN A 165 5.27 -10.56 -45.84
N ASP A 166 3.98 -10.80 -45.59
CA ASP A 166 2.99 -11.10 -46.63
C ASP A 166 2.84 -9.94 -47.61
N TYR A 167 2.85 -8.70 -47.11
CA TYR A 167 2.83 -7.49 -47.93
C TYR A 167 4.07 -7.40 -48.83
N GLU A 168 5.27 -7.63 -48.30
CA GLU A 168 6.52 -7.63 -49.08
C GLU A 168 6.52 -8.74 -50.16
N GLN A 169 6.02 -9.93 -49.82
CA GLN A 169 5.85 -11.03 -50.78
C GLN A 169 4.82 -10.69 -51.87
N ALA A 170 3.71 -10.06 -51.52
CA ALA A 170 2.73 -9.60 -52.52
C ALA A 170 3.33 -8.55 -53.45
N LEU A 171 4.11 -7.61 -52.91
CA LEU A 171 4.74 -6.53 -53.65
C LEU A 171 5.80 -7.04 -54.63
N THR A 172 6.58 -8.05 -54.22
CA THR A 172 7.52 -8.74 -55.12
C THR A 172 6.80 -9.51 -56.23
N LYS A 173 5.71 -10.22 -55.93
CA LYS A 173 4.88 -10.90 -56.95
C LYS A 173 4.27 -9.91 -57.95
N ILE A 174 3.76 -8.77 -57.48
CA ILE A 174 3.22 -7.71 -58.35
C ILE A 174 4.30 -7.23 -59.32
N LYS A 175 5.50 -6.89 -58.83
CA LYS A 175 6.63 -6.47 -59.69
C LYS A 175 7.01 -7.53 -60.73
N ALA A 176 6.97 -8.81 -60.37
CA ALA A 176 7.24 -9.91 -61.30
C ALA A 176 6.16 -9.99 -62.40
N LEU A 177 4.88 -9.92 -62.02
CA LEU A 177 3.76 -9.92 -62.96
C LEU A 177 3.77 -8.70 -63.88
N GLU A 178 4.09 -7.51 -63.38
CA GLU A 178 4.24 -6.30 -64.19
C GLU A 178 5.34 -6.47 -65.24
N LYS A 179 6.47 -7.06 -64.86
CA LYS A 179 7.58 -7.37 -65.78
C LYS A 179 7.15 -8.37 -66.86
N ASP A 180 6.47 -9.45 -66.48
CA ASP A 180 6.00 -10.47 -67.43
C ASP A 180 4.91 -9.94 -68.36
N LEU A 181 3.99 -9.11 -67.84
CA LEU A 181 3.01 -8.38 -68.65
C LEU A 181 3.70 -7.45 -69.66
N GLY A 182 4.79 -6.78 -69.25
CA GLY A 182 5.62 -5.98 -70.15
C GLY A 182 6.19 -6.80 -71.31
N LYS A 183 6.82 -7.95 -71.00
CA LYS A 183 7.35 -8.87 -72.03
C LYS A 183 6.25 -9.39 -72.97
N GLU A 184 5.08 -9.72 -72.43
CA GLU A 184 3.94 -10.22 -73.21
C GLU A 184 3.41 -9.12 -74.15
N LYS A 185 3.31 -7.87 -73.68
CA LYS A 185 2.96 -6.72 -74.54
C LYS A 185 3.97 -6.53 -75.67
N GLU A 186 5.27 -6.63 -75.38
CA GLU A 186 6.33 -6.57 -76.40
C GLU A 186 6.26 -7.75 -77.39
N HIS A 187 5.97 -8.95 -76.91
CA HIS A 187 5.79 -10.13 -77.75
C HIS A 187 4.60 -9.95 -78.70
N ARG A 188 3.44 -9.50 -78.19
CA ARG A 188 2.26 -9.18 -79.00
C ARG A 188 2.55 -8.08 -80.03
N ALA A 189 3.27 -7.03 -79.64
CA ALA A 189 3.66 -5.96 -80.57
C ALA A 189 4.56 -6.49 -81.71
N ARG A 190 5.50 -7.40 -81.40
CA ARG A 190 6.34 -8.07 -82.42
C ARG A 190 5.51 -8.95 -83.34
N LEU A 191 4.62 -9.77 -82.80
CA LEU A 191 3.70 -10.59 -83.60
C LEU A 191 2.80 -9.73 -84.50
N ALA A 192 2.28 -8.62 -83.99
CA ALA A 192 1.48 -7.68 -84.78
C ALA A 192 2.27 -7.10 -85.96
N LYS A 193 3.53 -6.68 -85.75
CA LYS A 193 4.42 -6.21 -86.83
C LYS A 193 4.70 -7.31 -87.87
N ASN A 194 4.99 -8.54 -87.42
CA ASN A 194 5.23 -9.68 -88.32
C ASN A 194 3.97 -10.10 -89.10
N ASN A 195 2.79 -10.05 -88.46
CA ASN A 195 1.53 -10.33 -89.15
C ASN A 195 1.18 -9.24 -90.17
N GLN A 196 1.49 -7.97 -89.87
CA GLN A 196 1.33 -6.87 -90.82
C GLN A 196 2.26 -7.03 -92.04
N SER A 197 3.52 -7.43 -91.85
CA SER A 197 4.46 -7.67 -92.95
C SER A 197 4.06 -8.87 -93.80
N LEU A 198 3.58 -9.96 -93.19
CA LEU A 198 3.04 -11.13 -93.92
C LEU A 198 1.76 -10.80 -94.68
N GLY A 199 0.86 -10.00 -94.11
CA GLY A 199 -0.34 -9.51 -94.79
C GLY A 199 0.01 -8.69 -96.04
N SER A 200 1.01 -7.81 -95.94
CA SER A 200 1.52 -7.03 -97.06
C SER A 200 2.19 -7.92 -98.13
N TYR A 201 3.00 -8.91 -97.72
CA TYR A 201 3.64 -9.86 -98.63
C TYR A 201 2.63 -10.73 -99.40
N LYS A 202 1.59 -11.23 -98.71
CA LYS A 202 0.49 -11.98 -99.34
C LYS A 202 -0.28 -11.11 -100.34
N GLY A 203 -0.47 -9.83 -100.02
CA GLY A 203 -1.02 -8.84 -100.94
C GLY A 203 -0.16 -8.68 -102.20
N HIS A 204 1.15 -8.46 -102.03
CA HIS A 204 2.09 -8.35 -103.15
C HIS A 204 2.14 -9.60 -104.02
N PHE A 205 2.23 -10.79 -103.41
CA PHE A 205 2.25 -12.07 -104.14
C PHE A 205 0.97 -12.26 -104.97
N ASN A 206 -0.21 -11.95 -104.42
CA ASN A 206 -1.47 -12.03 -105.16
C ASN A 206 -1.52 -11.04 -106.33
N THR A 207 -1.04 -9.82 -106.14
CA THR A 207 -0.92 -8.81 -107.21
C THR A 207 0.05 -9.26 -108.29
N GLN A 208 1.16 -9.88 -107.92
CA GLN A 208 2.16 -10.41 -108.85
C GLN A 208 1.64 -11.63 -109.61
N LYS A 209 0.88 -12.51 -108.94
CA LYS A 209 0.18 -13.63 -109.55
C LYS A 209 -0.87 -13.16 -110.56
N ALA A 210 -1.65 -12.12 -110.21
CA ALA A 210 -2.59 -11.51 -111.14
C ALA A 210 -1.88 -10.92 -112.36
N LYS A 211 -0.79 -10.16 -112.17
CA LYS A 211 0.05 -9.66 -113.27
C LYS A 211 0.61 -10.78 -114.16
N ASN A 212 1.05 -11.90 -113.57
CA ASN A 212 1.52 -13.05 -114.35
C ASN A 212 0.41 -13.70 -115.18
N VAL A 213 -0.82 -13.79 -114.66
CA VAL A 213 -1.97 -14.27 -115.43
C VAL A 213 -2.29 -13.33 -116.59
N ASP A 214 -2.23 -12.02 -116.37
CA ASP A 214 -2.46 -11.02 -117.41
C ASP A 214 -1.37 -11.06 -118.49
N LEU A 215 -0.10 -11.17 -118.10
CA LEU A 215 1.02 -11.36 -119.02
C LEU A 215 0.90 -12.68 -119.81
N GLN A 216 0.41 -13.76 -119.19
CA GLN A 216 0.15 -15.02 -119.90
C GLN A 216 -0.95 -14.87 -120.95
N LYS A 217 -2.02 -14.12 -120.66
CA LYS A 217 -3.06 -13.81 -121.64
C LYS A 217 -2.51 -12.96 -122.78
N GLU A 218 -1.66 -11.99 -122.48
CA GLU A 218 -1.02 -11.12 -123.47
C GLU A 218 -0.03 -11.88 -124.37
N ILE A 219 0.75 -12.80 -123.79
CA ILE A 219 1.58 -13.74 -124.56
C ILE A 219 0.69 -14.63 -125.43
N GLY A 220 -0.46 -15.09 -124.92
CA GLY A 220 -1.43 -15.88 -125.69
C GLY A 220 -1.98 -15.12 -126.90
N THR A 221 -2.41 -13.87 -126.71
CA THR A 221 -2.91 -13.04 -127.82
C THR A 221 -1.80 -12.67 -128.80
N LEU A 222 -0.59 -12.39 -128.34
CA LEU A 222 0.57 -12.17 -129.21
C LEU A 222 0.94 -13.43 -129.99
N LYS A 223 0.86 -14.62 -129.41
CA LYS A 223 1.05 -15.90 -130.13
C LYS A 223 -0.01 -16.12 -131.19
N VAL A 224 -1.28 -15.84 -130.91
CA VAL A 224 -2.36 -15.92 -131.92
C VAL A 224 -2.12 -14.91 -133.04
N LYS A 225 -1.71 -13.68 -132.72
CA LYS A 225 -1.32 -12.68 -133.74
C LYS A 225 -0.11 -13.14 -134.55
N LEU A 226 0.89 -13.72 -133.91
CA LEU A 226 2.08 -14.27 -134.56
C LEU A 226 1.72 -15.43 -135.50
N GLN A 227 0.85 -16.34 -135.05
CA GLN A 227 0.32 -17.42 -135.87
C GLN A 227 -0.49 -16.89 -137.04
N ASN A 228 -1.32 -15.86 -136.85
CA ASN A 228 -2.05 -15.23 -137.95
C ASN A 228 -1.08 -14.58 -138.95
N VAL A 229 -0.03 -13.88 -138.49
CA VAL A 229 1.00 -13.30 -139.36
C VAL A 229 1.80 -14.39 -140.08
N GLN A 230 2.11 -15.50 -139.41
CA GLN A 230 2.75 -16.67 -140.03
C GLN A 230 1.84 -17.31 -141.09
N ARG A 231 0.53 -17.41 -140.82
CA ARG A 231 -0.46 -17.89 -141.79
C ARG A 231 -0.58 -16.96 -143.00
N TYR A 232 -0.61 -15.65 -142.78
CA TYR A 232 -0.55 -14.66 -143.87
C TYR A 232 0.76 -14.74 -144.65
N ALA A 233 1.90 -15.00 -144.00
CA ALA A 233 3.19 -15.17 -144.65
C ALA A 233 3.29 -16.49 -145.45
N GLU A 234 2.61 -17.54 -145.01
CA GLU A 234 2.47 -18.82 -145.73
C GLU A 234 1.50 -18.69 -146.92
N GLU A 235 0.40 -17.94 -146.77
CA GLU A 235 -0.53 -17.60 -147.85
C GLU A 235 0.14 -16.76 -148.97
N ILE A 236 1.16 -15.94 -148.65
CA ILE A 236 1.96 -15.18 -149.63
C ILE A 236 3.03 -16.03 -150.33
N LYS A 237 3.45 -17.16 -149.73
CA LYS A 237 4.51 -18.04 -150.28
C LYS A 237 4.00 -19.15 -151.19
N ASN A 238 2.68 -19.28 -151.39
CA ASN A 238 2.12 -20.31 -152.25
C ASN A 238 2.01 -19.83 -153.73
N PRO A 239 2.81 -20.35 -154.68
CA PRO A 239 2.93 -19.79 -156.03
C PRO A 239 1.77 -20.11 -157.00
N GLU A 240 0.77 -20.89 -156.60
CA GLU A 240 -0.27 -21.42 -157.51
C GLU A 240 -1.48 -20.48 -157.73
N LEU A 241 -1.54 -19.32 -157.08
CA LEU A 241 -2.68 -18.38 -157.22
C LEU A 241 -2.39 -17.13 -158.06
N ARG A 242 -1.38 -17.18 -158.94
CA ARG A 242 -1.12 -16.11 -159.94
C ARG A 242 -1.66 -16.38 -161.36
N GLU A 243 -2.31 -17.52 -161.61
CA GLU A 243 -2.91 -17.84 -162.92
C GLU A 243 -4.45 -17.85 -162.97
N MET A 244 -5.14 -17.21 -162.02
CA MET A 244 -6.55 -16.80 -162.22
C MET A 244 -6.67 -15.31 -162.59
N ALA A 245 -5.61 -14.80 -163.23
CA ALA A 245 -5.64 -13.58 -164.03
C ALA A 245 -5.67 -13.98 -165.51
N GLN A 246 -6.84 -14.45 -165.98
CA GLN A 246 -7.41 -14.30 -167.33
C GLN A 246 -8.59 -15.26 -167.50
N PHE A 247 -9.71 -14.93 -166.86
CA PHE A 247 -11.07 -14.92 -167.43
C PHE A 247 -11.99 -14.10 -166.52
#